data_AF-A0AAV0E8U8-F1
#
_entry.id   AF-A0AAV0E8U8-F1
#
_cell.length_a   1.000
_cell.length_b   1.000
_cell.length_c   1.000
_cell.angle_alpha   90.00
_cell.angle_beta   90.00
_cell.angle_gamma   90.00
#
_symmetry.space_group_name_H-M   'P 1'
#
loop_
_entity.id
_entity.type
_entity.pdbx_description
1 polymer ?
#
loop_
_entity_poly.entity_id
_entity_poly.type
_entity_poly.pdbx_seq_one_letter_code
_entity_poly.pdbx_strand_id
1 'polypeptide(L)'
;MGPEWRRIAVLFLTCTAVLLPPAASDPSDELCLTRFSAALEDPLHKLQNWTKSAFSLPCNGFTSNLHGAVCNNGRIYKLTLSSFSLKGSISPYLSNCTNLQALDLSSNSISGPIPPELGFLVNLAVLNLSDNLLSAPIPPQLTLCAYLNVIDLHHNLLSGPLPPELGLLVRLSAFNVSENRLAGPVPAALARFNASSFERNKDLYGYPLPAKSSNGLSVVVIVAIGLGSGVLSLVLSFTAVCVWLRVTEQRLAAAEDGNKNSQLMPDY
;
A
#
# COMPACT_ATOMS: atom_id res chain seq x y z
N MET A 1 68.61 64.07 11.32
CA MET A 1 67.38 64.14 10.50
C MET A 1 67.45 63.00 9.51
N GLY A 2 66.62 61.95 9.46
CA GLY A 2 65.47 61.49 10.22
C GLY A 2 65.46 59.95 10.22
N PRO A 3 64.45 59.26 10.77
CA PRO A 3 64.54 57.82 11.05
C PRO A 3 64.07 56.97 9.86
N GLU A 4 64.76 55.87 9.61
CA GLU A 4 64.36 54.77 8.72
C GLU A 4 63.28 53.94 9.43
N TRP A 5 62.00 54.21 9.13
CA TRP A 5 60.87 53.46 9.69
C TRP A 5 60.55 52.24 8.82
N ARG A 6 60.50 51.10 9.51
CA ARG A 6 60.05 49.77 9.09
C ARG A 6 58.77 49.84 8.24
N ARG A 7 58.82 49.32 7.01
CA ARG A 7 57.62 48.99 6.23
C ARG A 7 57.04 47.66 6.73
N ILE A 8 56.16 47.71 7.73
CA ILE A 8 55.27 46.59 8.06
C ILE A 8 54.08 46.70 7.12
N ALA A 9 54.03 45.83 6.12
CA ALA A 9 52.84 45.66 5.28
C ALA A 9 51.78 44.92 6.11
N VAL A 10 50.78 45.67 6.60
CA VAL A 10 49.59 45.10 7.22
C VAL A 10 48.71 44.58 6.08
N LEU A 11 48.76 43.27 5.84
CA LEU A 11 47.80 42.56 4.99
C LEU A 11 46.44 42.62 5.69
N PHE A 12 45.58 43.54 5.24
CA PHE A 12 44.17 43.49 5.57
C PHE A 12 43.56 42.27 4.89
N LEU A 13 43.42 41.18 5.65
CA LEU A 13 42.52 40.09 5.31
C LEU A 13 41.08 40.66 5.39
N THR A 14 40.63 41.24 4.28
CA THR A 14 39.20 41.51 4.11
C THR A 14 38.51 40.17 4.02
N CYS A 15 37.87 39.78 5.11
CA CYS A 15 36.94 38.66 5.14
C CYS A 15 35.76 39.05 4.24
N THR A 16 35.88 38.76 2.94
CA THR A 16 34.72 38.78 2.05
C THR A 16 33.81 37.68 2.54
N ALA A 17 32.76 38.07 3.28
CA ALA A 17 31.63 37.19 3.50
C ALA A 17 31.21 36.68 2.13
N VAL A 18 31.44 35.40 1.87
CA VAL A 18 30.86 34.73 0.70
C VAL A 18 29.36 34.81 0.94
N LEU A 19 28.73 35.80 0.30
CA LEU A 19 27.28 35.84 0.16
C LEU A 19 26.94 34.56 -0.59
N LEU A 20 26.49 33.55 0.14
CA LEU A 20 25.82 32.40 -0.44
C LEU A 20 24.80 32.97 -1.43
N PRO A 21 24.80 32.50 -2.69
CA PRO A 21 23.78 32.95 -3.63
C PRO A 21 22.41 32.76 -2.94
N PRO A 22 21.51 33.75 -3.01
CA PRO A 22 20.15 33.57 -2.53
C PRO A 22 19.66 32.28 -3.15
N ALA A 23 19.17 31.35 -2.32
CA ALA A 23 18.82 30.02 -2.77
C ALA A 23 17.85 30.14 -3.95
N ALA A 24 18.36 29.92 -5.16
CA ALA A 24 17.53 29.86 -6.34
C ALA A 24 16.65 28.62 -6.17
N SER A 25 15.35 28.79 -6.38
CA SER A 25 14.43 27.66 -6.43
C SER A 25 14.89 26.67 -7.48
N ASP A 26 14.97 25.39 -7.09
CA ASP A 26 15.22 24.34 -8.06
C ASP A 26 13.96 24.18 -8.93
N PRO A 27 14.05 24.24 -10.27
CA PRO A 27 12.90 24.04 -11.15
C PRO A 27 12.20 22.69 -10.91
N SER A 28 12.91 21.71 -10.35
CA SER A 28 12.36 20.41 -9.94
C SER A 28 11.41 20.53 -8.74
N ASP A 29 11.72 21.42 -7.78
CA ASP A 29 10.88 21.64 -6.59
C ASP A 29 9.56 22.33 -6.97
N GLU A 30 9.60 23.33 -7.86
CA GLU A 30 8.37 23.99 -8.36
C GLU A 30 7.44 23.00 -9.07
N LEU A 31 7.99 22.20 -10.00
CA LEU A 31 7.20 21.23 -10.75
C LEU A 31 6.65 20.11 -9.86
N CYS A 32 7.48 19.62 -8.94
CA CYS A 32 7.10 18.65 -7.91
C CYS A 32 5.88 19.15 -7.12
N LEU A 33 5.98 20.34 -6.52
CA LEU A 33 4.91 20.92 -5.70
C LEU A 33 3.66 21.21 -6.52
N THR A 34 3.79 21.71 -7.74
CA THR A 34 2.66 21.98 -8.64
C THR A 34 1.88 20.72 -8.97
N ARG A 35 2.58 19.61 -9.28
CA ARG A 35 1.95 18.33 -9.62
C ARG A 35 1.42 17.60 -8.40
N PHE A 36 2.08 17.77 -7.25
CA PHE A 36 1.63 17.21 -6.00
C PHE A 36 0.37 17.92 -5.50
N SER A 37 0.34 19.26 -5.50
CA SER A 37 -0.82 20.04 -5.09
C SER A 37 -2.03 19.78 -5.99
N ALA A 38 -1.82 19.62 -7.30
CA ALA A 38 -2.89 19.33 -8.25
C ALA A 38 -3.49 17.92 -8.09
N ALA A 39 -2.78 16.99 -7.46
CA ALA A 39 -3.27 15.63 -7.19
C ALA A 39 -4.04 15.53 -5.85
N LEU A 40 -4.03 16.59 -5.05
CA LEU A 40 -4.70 16.67 -3.76
C LEU A 40 -6.00 17.47 -3.86
N GLU A 41 -6.97 17.07 -3.06
CA GLU A 41 -8.16 17.88 -2.78
C GLU A 41 -8.09 18.35 -1.33
N ASP A 42 -8.29 19.66 -1.10
CA ASP A 42 -8.19 20.29 0.22
C ASP A 42 -9.55 20.90 0.62
N PRO A 43 -10.48 20.09 1.17
CA PRO A 43 -11.83 20.53 1.48
C PRO A 43 -11.90 21.54 2.63
N LEU A 44 -10.87 21.60 3.47
CA LEU A 44 -10.80 22.51 4.61
C LEU A 44 -9.97 23.77 4.31
N HIS A 45 -9.48 23.92 3.08
CA HIS A 45 -8.65 25.04 2.66
C HIS A 45 -7.45 25.27 3.60
N LYS A 46 -6.79 24.19 4.06
CA LYS A 46 -5.57 24.30 4.89
C LYS A 46 -4.31 24.60 4.08
N LEU A 47 -4.36 24.39 2.76
CA LEU A 47 -3.30 24.65 1.80
C LEU A 47 -3.51 25.99 1.04
N GLN A 48 -4.16 26.99 1.63
CA GLN A 48 -4.44 28.28 0.97
C GLN A 48 -3.22 28.94 0.30
N ASN A 49 -2.03 28.82 0.91
CA ASN A 49 -0.81 29.42 0.39
C ASN A 49 -0.10 28.59 -0.69
N TRP A 50 -0.63 27.40 -1.01
CA TRP A 50 -0.09 26.51 -2.03
C TRP A 50 -0.49 26.99 -3.43
N THR A 51 0.15 28.06 -3.85
CA THR A 51 -0.08 28.73 -5.13
C THR A 51 1.13 28.59 -6.04
N LYS A 52 0.91 28.72 -7.36
CA LYS A 52 2.00 28.64 -8.34
C LYS A 52 3.14 29.64 -8.06
N SER A 53 2.82 30.84 -7.58
CA SER A 53 3.81 31.85 -7.18
C SER A 53 4.57 31.49 -5.91
N ALA A 54 3.96 30.75 -4.98
CA ALA A 54 4.65 30.26 -3.80
C ALA A 54 5.58 29.07 -4.14
N PHE A 55 5.21 28.25 -5.13
CA PHE A 55 6.04 27.12 -5.57
C PHE A 55 7.29 27.53 -6.33
N SER A 56 7.30 28.70 -6.98
CA SER A 56 8.49 29.21 -7.68
C SER A 56 9.55 29.74 -6.74
N LEU A 57 9.24 30.02 -5.47
CA LEU A 57 10.21 30.33 -4.43
C LEU A 57 9.70 29.79 -3.08
N PRO A 58 9.73 28.45 -2.89
CA PRO A 58 9.07 27.82 -1.76
C PRO A 58 9.79 28.04 -0.44
N CYS A 59 11.03 28.52 -0.49
CA CYS A 59 11.91 28.66 0.66
C CYS A 59 12.50 30.05 0.77
N ASN A 60 12.53 30.57 2.00
CA ASN A 60 13.29 31.75 2.38
C ASN A 60 14.25 31.35 3.52
N GLY A 61 15.46 30.94 3.15
CA GLY A 61 16.45 30.36 4.07
C GLY A 61 15.99 29.02 4.65
N PHE A 62 15.71 29.01 5.96
CA PHE A 62 15.23 27.83 6.70
C PHE A 62 13.70 27.79 6.87
N THR A 63 12.99 28.80 6.36
CA THR A 63 11.53 28.94 6.53
C THR A 63 10.80 28.81 5.20
N SER A 64 9.54 28.40 5.25
CA SER A 64 8.61 28.37 4.11
C SER A 64 7.30 29.04 4.49
N ASN A 65 6.65 29.69 3.53
CA ASN A 65 5.27 30.17 3.66
C ASN A 65 4.23 29.09 3.30
N LEU A 66 4.69 27.97 2.73
CA LEU A 66 3.86 26.82 2.42
C LEU A 66 3.58 26.07 3.72
N HIS A 67 2.30 26.01 4.10
CA HIS A 67 1.90 25.33 5.32
C HIS A 67 2.36 23.87 5.29
N GLY A 68 3.08 23.45 6.34
CA GLY A 68 3.65 22.11 6.44
C GLY A 68 5.00 21.89 5.77
N ALA A 69 5.50 22.82 4.94
CA ALA A 69 6.84 22.70 4.35
C ALA A 69 7.91 23.29 5.28
N VAL A 70 9.06 22.63 5.36
CA VAL A 70 10.25 23.13 6.05
C VAL A 70 11.45 23.07 5.11
N CYS A 71 12.24 24.13 5.13
CA CYS A 71 13.35 24.31 4.23
C CYS A 71 14.69 24.11 4.95
N ASN A 72 15.65 23.59 4.21
CA ASN A 72 17.05 23.54 4.62
C ASN A 72 17.91 23.91 3.40
N ASN A 73 18.81 24.86 3.57
CA ASN A 73 19.62 25.44 2.49
C ASN A 73 18.76 25.88 1.29
N GLY A 74 17.58 26.43 1.56
CA GLY A 74 16.68 26.98 0.54
C GLY A 74 15.97 25.95 -0.35
N ARG A 75 15.98 24.67 0.02
CA ARG A 75 15.15 23.63 -0.59
C ARG A 75 14.26 22.97 0.44
N ILE A 76 13.09 22.49 0.01
CA ILE A 76 12.21 21.73 0.90
C ILE A 76 12.91 20.42 1.24
N TYR A 77 13.04 20.14 2.53
CA TYR A 77 13.60 18.86 3.01
C TYR A 77 12.61 18.11 3.90
N LYS A 78 11.58 18.79 4.42
CA LYS A 78 10.51 18.15 5.18
C LYS A 78 9.16 18.69 4.76
N LEU A 79 8.20 17.79 4.60
CA LEU A 79 6.82 18.10 4.27
C LEU A 79 5.89 17.37 5.24
N THR A 80 5.14 18.12 6.04
CA THR A 80 4.25 17.62 7.09
C THR A 80 2.86 18.19 6.90
N LEU A 81 1.97 17.40 6.29
CA LEU A 81 0.58 17.74 5.98
C LEU A 81 -0.40 16.84 6.72
N SER A 82 -0.05 16.47 7.96
CA SER A 82 -0.83 15.55 8.79
C SER A 82 -2.14 16.16 9.26
N SER A 83 -3.23 15.39 9.28
CA SER A 83 -4.54 15.83 9.81
C SER A 83 -5.15 17.03 9.08
N PHE A 84 -4.94 17.12 7.76
CA PHE A 84 -5.49 18.21 6.94
C PHE A 84 -6.82 17.85 6.26
N SER A 85 -7.30 16.63 6.44
CA SER A 85 -8.47 16.09 5.74
C SER A 85 -8.31 16.10 4.22
N LEU A 86 -7.06 16.00 3.76
CA LEU A 86 -6.72 15.97 2.33
C LEU A 86 -7.27 14.70 1.69
N LYS A 87 -7.76 14.81 0.47
CA LYS A 87 -8.14 13.66 -0.39
C LYS A 87 -7.28 13.65 -1.65
N GLY A 88 -7.58 12.73 -2.56
CA GLY A 88 -6.87 12.56 -3.82
C GLY A 88 -5.87 11.42 -3.75
N SER A 89 -4.69 11.61 -4.34
CA SER A 89 -3.65 10.58 -4.42
C SER A 89 -2.25 11.17 -4.28
N ILE A 90 -1.27 10.33 -3.95
CA ILE A 90 0.13 10.74 -3.92
C ILE A 90 0.64 10.83 -5.37
N SER A 91 1.01 12.03 -5.81
CA SER A 91 1.55 12.24 -7.16
C SER A 91 2.94 11.60 -7.31
N PRO A 92 3.23 10.83 -8.37
CA PRO A 92 4.56 10.27 -8.62
C PRO A 92 5.63 11.37 -8.81
N TYR A 93 5.22 12.57 -9.24
CA TYR A 93 6.09 13.74 -9.38
C TYR A 93 6.63 14.27 -8.04
N LEU A 94 6.11 13.81 -6.90
CA LEU A 94 6.68 14.12 -5.60
C LEU A 94 8.15 13.65 -5.51
N SER A 95 8.53 12.65 -6.29
CA SER A 95 9.90 12.16 -6.44
C SER A 95 10.90 13.21 -6.97
N ASN A 96 10.43 14.27 -7.63
CA ASN A 96 11.29 15.36 -8.12
C ASN A 96 11.73 16.34 -7.01
N CYS A 97 11.10 16.30 -5.83
CA CYS A 97 11.56 17.03 -4.65
C CYS A 97 12.77 16.30 -4.01
N THR A 98 13.88 16.21 -4.74
CA THR A 98 15.02 15.31 -4.44
C THR A 98 15.72 15.57 -3.10
N ASN A 99 15.54 16.75 -2.51
CA ASN A 99 16.09 17.09 -1.20
C ASN A 99 15.18 16.64 -0.03
N LEU A 100 14.02 16.06 -0.31
CA LEU A 100 13.07 15.62 0.70
C LEU A 100 13.64 14.46 1.54
N GLN A 101 13.69 14.68 2.85
CA GLN A 101 14.17 13.75 3.87
C GLN A 101 13.04 13.25 4.77
N ALA A 102 11.94 14.01 4.90
CA ALA A 102 10.78 13.60 5.68
C ALA A 102 9.49 13.94 4.96
N LEU A 103 8.66 12.93 4.74
CA LEU A 103 7.31 13.05 4.20
C LEU A 103 6.31 12.50 5.22
N ASP A 104 5.43 13.37 5.70
CA ASP A 104 4.34 13.01 6.59
C ASP A 104 3.02 13.51 6.00
N LEU A 105 2.20 12.55 5.54
CA LEU A 105 0.86 12.76 5.02
C LEU A 105 -0.19 12.02 5.88
N SER A 106 0.16 11.69 7.12
CA SER A 106 -0.66 10.86 8.00
C SER A 106 -2.01 11.49 8.35
N SER A 107 -2.97 10.67 8.75
CA SER A 107 -4.29 11.12 9.23
C SER A 107 -5.02 11.99 8.20
N ASN A 108 -5.07 11.55 6.95
CA ASN A 108 -5.81 12.19 5.88
C ASN A 108 -6.80 11.18 5.26
N SER A 109 -7.34 11.51 4.09
CA SER A 109 -8.20 10.64 3.30
C SER A 109 -7.61 10.43 1.90
N ILE A 110 -6.27 10.37 1.83
CA ILE A 110 -5.54 10.12 0.58
C ILE A 110 -5.75 8.66 0.17
N SER A 111 -5.98 8.44 -1.10
CA SER A 111 -6.35 7.14 -1.68
C SER A 111 -5.43 6.76 -2.84
N GLY A 112 -5.66 5.57 -3.41
CA GLY A 112 -4.85 5.05 -4.51
C GLY A 112 -3.56 4.36 -4.02
N PRO A 113 -2.64 4.03 -4.93
CA PRO A 113 -1.39 3.33 -4.59
C PRO A 113 -0.34 4.26 -4.01
N ILE A 114 0.63 3.68 -3.28
CA ILE A 114 1.91 4.34 -3.03
C ILE A 114 2.71 4.30 -4.35
N PRO A 115 3.10 5.44 -4.94
CA PRO A 115 3.84 5.44 -6.19
C PRO A 115 5.22 4.82 -6.03
N PRO A 116 5.65 3.90 -6.91
CA PRO A 116 7.01 3.33 -6.86
C PRO A 116 8.10 4.39 -7.07
N GLU A 117 7.79 5.51 -7.73
CA GLU A 117 8.69 6.64 -7.95
C GLU A 117 9.14 7.30 -6.64
N LEU A 118 8.42 7.12 -5.53
CA LEU A 118 8.89 7.57 -4.21
C LEU A 118 10.25 6.95 -3.84
N GLY A 119 10.61 5.79 -4.42
CA GLY A 119 11.93 5.19 -4.32
C GLY A 119 13.08 6.08 -4.84
N PHE A 120 12.80 7.07 -5.68
CA PHE A 120 13.82 8.01 -6.18
C PHE A 120 14.15 9.15 -5.21
N LEU A 121 13.42 9.27 -4.10
CA LEU A 121 13.75 10.19 -3.02
C LEU A 121 14.89 9.61 -2.18
N VAL A 122 16.09 9.55 -2.76
CA VAL A 122 17.25 8.87 -2.16
C VAL A 122 17.66 9.39 -0.78
N ASN A 123 17.27 10.61 -0.42
CA ASN A 123 17.53 11.23 0.88
C ASN A 123 16.42 10.98 1.92
N LEU A 124 15.33 10.31 1.54
CA LEU A 124 14.16 10.11 2.41
C LEU A 124 14.53 9.23 3.60
N ALA A 125 14.33 9.77 4.80
CA ALA A 125 14.59 9.14 6.09
C ALA A 125 13.31 8.82 6.86
N VAL A 126 12.25 9.58 6.65
CA VAL A 126 10.94 9.37 7.30
C VAL A 126 9.85 9.36 6.25
N LEU A 127 9.10 8.27 6.19
CA LEU A 127 7.88 8.12 5.42
C LEU A 127 6.73 7.76 6.36
N ASN A 128 5.85 8.71 6.63
CA ASN A 128 4.63 8.49 7.39
C ASN A 128 3.41 8.72 6.50
N LEU A 129 2.71 7.63 6.17
CA LEU A 129 1.49 7.63 5.38
C LEU A 129 0.34 6.96 6.16
N SER A 130 0.44 6.86 7.49
CA SER A 130 -0.56 6.18 8.31
C SER A 130 -1.93 6.84 8.24
N ASP A 131 -2.98 6.10 8.62
CA ASP A 131 -4.34 6.63 8.76
C ASP A 131 -4.83 7.32 7.48
N ASN A 132 -4.83 6.55 6.38
CA ASN A 132 -5.26 6.97 5.06
C ASN A 132 -6.07 5.85 4.38
N LEU A 133 -6.39 6.02 3.11
CA LEU A 133 -7.13 5.06 2.29
C LEU A 133 -6.23 4.47 1.18
N LEU A 134 -4.92 4.39 1.41
CA LEU A 134 -3.97 3.87 0.44
C LEU A 134 -4.19 2.39 0.21
N SER A 135 -4.05 1.95 -1.04
CA SER A 135 -4.37 0.60 -1.49
C SER A 135 -3.25 0.06 -2.38
N ALA A 136 -3.45 -1.16 -2.92
CA ALA A 136 -2.44 -1.87 -3.71
C ALA A 136 -1.21 -2.31 -2.88
N PRO A 137 -0.26 -3.03 -3.49
CA PRO A 137 0.96 -3.48 -2.79
C PRO A 137 1.92 -2.36 -2.43
N ILE A 138 2.67 -2.59 -1.35
CA ILE A 138 3.79 -1.72 -0.98
C ILE A 138 4.88 -1.86 -2.05
N PRO A 139 5.32 -0.76 -2.69
CA PRO A 139 6.31 -0.86 -3.77
C PRO A 139 7.69 -1.24 -3.21
N PRO A 140 8.34 -2.30 -3.74
CA PRO A 140 9.69 -2.69 -3.33
C PRO A 140 10.73 -1.59 -3.61
N GLN A 141 10.43 -0.66 -4.53
CA GLN A 141 11.27 0.48 -4.88
C GLN A 141 11.57 1.42 -3.69
N LEU A 142 10.77 1.40 -2.62
CA LEU A 142 11.08 2.15 -1.39
C LEU A 142 12.45 1.75 -0.80
N THR A 143 12.96 0.58 -1.14
CA THR A 143 14.30 0.13 -0.73
C THR A 143 15.46 0.91 -1.34
N LEU A 144 15.20 1.64 -2.43
CA LEU A 144 16.16 2.56 -3.04
C LEU A 144 16.43 3.79 -2.15
N CYS A 145 15.51 4.12 -1.25
CA CYS A 145 15.70 5.16 -0.24
C CYS A 145 16.56 4.63 0.92
N ALA A 146 17.87 4.51 0.67
CA ALA A 146 18.83 3.90 1.61
C ALA A 146 18.91 4.58 3.00
N TYR A 147 18.40 5.81 3.11
CA TYR A 147 18.36 6.57 4.36
C TYR A 147 17.11 6.33 5.20
N LEU A 148 16.11 5.56 4.71
CA LEU A 148 14.87 5.30 5.43
C LEU A 148 15.15 4.69 6.81
N ASN A 149 14.68 5.42 7.81
CA ASN A 149 14.75 5.07 9.22
C ASN A 149 13.36 4.77 9.79
N VAL A 150 12.33 5.45 9.27
CA VAL A 150 10.95 5.30 9.70
C VAL A 150 10.07 5.05 8.48
N ILE A 151 9.32 3.95 8.51
CA ILE A 151 8.22 3.68 7.60
C ILE A 151 6.99 3.38 8.45
N ASP A 152 6.00 4.27 8.41
CA ASP A 152 4.71 4.06 9.05
C ASP A 152 3.60 4.12 8.00
N LEU A 153 2.96 2.96 7.80
CA LEU A 153 1.89 2.73 6.83
C LEU A 153 0.65 2.15 7.52
N HIS A 154 0.56 2.21 8.85
CA HIS A 154 -0.54 1.58 9.57
C HIS A 154 -1.89 2.21 9.21
N HIS A 155 -2.98 1.47 9.41
CA HIS A 155 -4.34 1.94 9.16
C HIS A 155 -4.56 2.43 7.72
N ASN A 156 -4.38 1.52 6.78
CA ASN A 156 -4.61 1.73 5.35
C ASN A 156 -5.32 0.52 4.75
N LEU A 157 -5.41 0.45 3.42
CA LEU A 157 -6.03 -0.63 2.64
C LEU A 157 -4.98 -1.39 1.79
N LEU A 158 -3.70 -1.30 2.16
CA LEU A 158 -2.59 -1.92 1.42
C LEU A 158 -2.74 -3.44 1.40
N SER A 159 -2.40 -4.06 0.28
CA SER A 159 -2.67 -5.48 0.03
C SER A 159 -1.47 -6.23 -0.57
N GLY A 160 -1.57 -7.55 -0.68
CA GLY A 160 -0.47 -8.37 -1.19
C GLY A 160 0.64 -8.63 -0.15
N PRO A 161 1.76 -9.21 -0.58
CA PRO A 161 2.85 -9.58 0.30
C PRO A 161 3.68 -8.38 0.75
N LEU A 162 4.31 -8.53 1.92
CA LEU A 162 5.37 -7.62 2.35
C LEU A 162 6.61 -7.81 1.47
N PRO A 163 7.15 -6.74 0.87
CA PRO A 163 8.41 -6.84 0.12
C PRO A 163 9.57 -7.24 1.06
N PRO A 164 10.22 -8.41 0.84
CA PRO A 164 11.34 -8.82 1.69
C PRO A 164 12.51 -7.84 1.62
N GLU A 165 12.64 -7.10 0.52
CA GLU A 165 13.70 -6.13 0.29
C GLU A 165 13.66 -4.98 1.32
N LEU A 166 12.50 -4.66 1.91
CA LEU A 166 12.40 -3.64 2.97
C LEU A 166 13.22 -4.02 4.22
N GLY A 167 13.43 -5.32 4.45
CA GLY A 167 14.31 -5.80 5.51
C GLY A 167 15.80 -5.53 5.26
N LEU A 168 16.20 -5.20 4.02
CA LEU A 168 17.57 -4.84 3.66
C LEU A 168 17.94 -3.39 4.03
N LEU A 169 16.95 -2.56 4.37
CA LEU A 169 17.18 -1.19 4.85
C LEU A 169 17.85 -1.23 6.23
N VAL A 170 19.18 -1.13 6.25
CA VAL A 170 20.01 -1.26 7.46
C VAL A 170 19.64 -0.20 8.51
N ARG A 171 19.22 1.00 8.06
CA ARG A 171 18.86 2.12 8.93
C ARG A 171 17.44 2.07 9.47
N LEU A 172 16.58 1.21 8.94
CA LEU A 172 15.16 1.17 9.32
C LEU A 172 15.02 0.71 10.78
N SER A 173 14.68 1.65 11.67
CA SER A 173 14.52 1.39 13.11
C SER A 173 13.05 1.35 13.54
N ALA A 174 12.17 2.04 12.82
CA ALA A 174 10.73 2.05 13.08
C ALA A 174 9.96 1.62 11.83
N PHE A 175 9.15 0.58 11.99
CA PHE A 175 8.37 0.00 10.91
C PHE A 175 6.99 -0.37 11.45
N ASN A 176 5.94 0.12 10.81
CA ASN A 176 4.57 -0.25 11.15
C ASN A 176 3.71 -0.39 9.89
N VAL A 177 3.07 -1.54 9.74
CA VAL A 177 2.15 -1.89 8.64
C VAL A 177 0.88 -2.54 9.19
N SER A 178 0.61 -2.39 10.49
CA SER A 178 -0.58 -2.93 11.14
C SER A 178 -1.85 -2.35 10.51
N GLU A 179 -2.98 -3.02 10.69
CA GLU A 179 -4.29 -2.50 10.22
C GLU A 179 -4.32 -2.24 8.71
N ASN A 180 -3.92 -3.25 7.94
CA ASN A 180 -3.96 -3.27 6.48
C ASN A 180 -4.63 -4.57 5.99
N ARG A 181 -4.55 -4.83 4.69
CA ARG A 181 -5.04 -6.05 4.02
C ARG A 181 -3.89 -6.88 3.46
N LEU A 182 -2.73 -6.84 4.11
CA LEU A 182 -1.54 -7.58 3.69
C LEU A 182 -1.73 -9.09 3.90
N ALA A 183 -1.05 -9.87 3.08
CA ALA A 183 -1.20 -11.32 3.05
C ALA A 183 0.14 -12.03 2.84
N GLY A 184 0.22 -13.29 3.26
CA GLY A 184 1.41 -14.11 3.07
C GLY A 184 2.32 -14.17 4.30
N PRO A 185 3.51 -14.78 4.17
CA PRO A 185 4.44 -14.89 5.29
C PRO A 185 5.10 -13.55 5.57
N VAL A 186 5.34 -13.22 6.85
CA VAL A 186 6.23 -12.13 7.24
C VAL A 186 7.66 -12.49 6.81
N PRO A 187 8.33 -11.67 5.97
CA PRO A 187 9.71 -11.91 5.59
C PRO A 187 10.64 -11.94 6.80
N ALA A 188 11.55 -12.91 6.85
CA ALA A 188 12.50 -13.06 7.97
C ALA A 188 13.32 -11.78 8.23
N ALA A 189 13.66 -11.04 7.17
CA ALA A 189 14.40 -9.78 7.27
C ALA A 189 13.60 -8.65 7.96
N LEU A 190 12.26 -8.74 7.99
CA LEU A 190 11.38 -7.81 8.71
C LEU A 190 11.01 -8.32 10.11
N ALA A 191 11.33 -9.58 10.44
CA ALA A 191 10.93 -10.18 11.71
C ALA A 191 11.67 -9.63 12.95
N ARG A 192 12.63 -8.70 12.75
CA ARG A 192 13.24 -7.91 13.82
C ARG A 192 12.29 -6.89 14.45
N PHE A 193 11.19 -6.54 13.79
CA PHE A 193 10.17 -5.62 14.30
C PHE A 193 9.14 -6.35 15.18
N ASN A 194 8.48 -5.62 16.08
CA ASN A 194 7.53 -6.20 17.02
C ASN A 194 6.30 -6.77 16.29
N ALA A 195 5.65 -7.79 16.85
CA ALA A 195 4.40 -8.36 16.34
C ALA A 195 3.32 -7.29 16.11
N SER A 196 3.25 -6.29 17.01
CA SER A 196 2.33 -5.16 16.90
C SER A 196 2.44 -4.41 15.57
N SER A 197 3.63 -4.35 14.96
CA SER A 197 3.86 -3.71 13.66
C SER A 197 3.16 -4.42 12.49
N PHE A 198 2.69 -5.64 12.69
CA PHE A 198 2.08 -6.49 11.66
C PHE A 198 0.63 -6.87 11.97
N GLU A 199 0.17 -6.57 13.19
CA GLU A 199 -1.15 -6.96 13.68
C GLU A 199 -2.29 -6.42 12.82
N ARG A 200 -3.46 -7.05 12.95
CA ARG A 200 -4.68 -6.67 12.21
C ARG A 200 -4.53 -6.73 10.68
N ASN A 201 -3.59 -7.54 10.17
CA ASN A 201 -3.57 -8.04 8.80
C ASN A 201 -4.05 -9.49 8.77
N LYS A 202 -5.29 -9.74 8.33
CA LYS A 202 -5.97 -11.04 8.50
C LYS A 202 -5.21 -12.22 7.88
N ASP A 203 -4.59 -12.00 6.72
CA ASP A 203 -3.98 -13.06 5.92
C ASP A 203 -2.44 -13.09 6.03
N LEU A 204 -1.87 -12.27 6.92
CA LEU A 204 -0.44 -12.20 7.21
C LEU A 204 -0.10 -13.18 8.35
N TYR A 205 0.98 -13.95 8.20
CA TYR A 205 1.34 -15.01 9.15
C TYR A 205 2.85 -15.24 9.23
N GLY A 206 3.29 -16.05 10.18
CA GLY A 206 4.72 -16.35 10.39
C GLY A 206 5.41 -15.31 11.27
N TYR A 207 6.52 -15.72 11.90
CA TYR A 207 7.20 -14.95 12.95
C TYR A 207 7.46 -13.50 12.50
N PRO A 208 7.05 -12.49 13.30
CA PRO A 208 6.64 -12.57 14.71
C PRO A 208 5.14 -12.87 14.95
N LEU A 209 4.34 -13.05 13.91
CA LEU A 209 2.94 -13.46 14.00
C LEU A 209 2.81 -15.00 14.13
N PRO A 210 1.63 -15.50 14.57
CA PRO A 210 1.33 -16.92 14.53
C PRO A 210 1.46 -17.52 13.13
N ALA A 211 1.71 -18.83 13.06
CA ALA A 211 1.70 -19.56 11.79
C ALA A 211 0.30 -19.50 11.13
N LYS A 212 0.26 -19.71 9.81
CA LYS A 212 -0.99 -19.69 9.05
C LYS A 212 -1.99 -20.68 9.64
N SER A 213 -3.16 -20.20 10.07
CA SER A 213 -4.26 -21.08 10.47
C SER A 213 -4.79 -21.78 9.21
N SER A 214 -4.36 -23.00 8.95
CA SER A 214 -5.02 -23.85 7.97
C SER A 214 -6.34 -24.31 8.57
N ASN A 215 -7.42 -23.60 8.28
CA ASN A 215 -8.77 -24.13 8.47
C ASN A 215 -8.99 -25.24 7.42
N GLY A 216 -8.26 -26.35 7.56
CA GLY A 216 -8.60 -27.58 6.84
C GLY A 216 -10.03 -27.96 7.24
N LEU A 217 -10.80 -28.49 6.29
CA LEU A 217 -12.12 -29.04 6.58
C LEU A 217 -11.97 -30.02 7.75
N SER A 218 -12.73 -29.82 8.83
CA SER A 218 -12.70 -30.74 9.96
C SER A 218 -12.95 -32.16 9.46
N VAL A 219 -12.22 -33.14 9.99
CA VAL A 219 -12.43 -34.56 9.67
C VAL A 219 -13.90 -34.95 9.84
N VAL A 220 -14.59 -34.34 10.82
CA VAL A 220 -16.03 -34.53 11.04
C VAL A 220 -16.86 -34.05 9.85
N VAL A 221 -16.51 -32.91 9.24
CA VAL A 221 -17.19 -32.37 8.05
C VAL A 221 -16.91 -33.27 6.84
N ILE A 222 -15.69 -33.77 6.68
CA ILE A 222 -15.34 -34.71 5.59
C ILE A 222 -16.14 -36.00 5.72
N VAL A 223 -16.20 -36.57 6.93
CA VAL A 223 -16.99 -37.78 7.22
C VAL A 223 -18.48 -37.52 7.00
N ALA A 224 -19.01 -36.36 7.41
CA ALA A 224 -20.41 -36.00 7.20
C ALA A 224 -20.76 -35.85 5.71
N ILE A 225 -19.88 -35.22 4.90
CA ILE A 225 -20.05 -35.13 3.45
C ILE A 225 -20.02 -36.54 2.83
N GLY A 226 -19.08 -37.39 3.25
CA GLY A 226 -18.99 -38.78 2.79
C GLY A 226 -20.26 -39.58 3.09
N LEU A 227 -20.71 -39.60 4.35
CA LEU A 227 -21.91 -40.31 4.77
C LEU A 227 -23.17 -39.76 4.08
N GLY A 228 -23.33 -38.44 4.01
CA GLY A 228 -24.47 -37.79 3.37
C GLY A 228 -24.56 -38.12 1.88
N SER A 229 -23.44 -38.07 1.17
CA SER A 229 -23.38 -38.41 -0.26
C SER A 229 -23.68 -39.89 -0.51
N GLY A 230 -23.22 -40.79 0.35
CA GLY A 230 -23.51 -42.22 0.26
C GLY A 230 -24.99 -42.54 0.46
N VAL A 231 -25.62 -41.96 1.49
CA VAL A 231 -27.06 -42.14 1.75
C VAL A 231 -27.89 -41.58 0.60
N LEU A 232 -27.54 -40.38 0.10
CA LEU A 232 -28.24 -39.76 -1.02
C LEU A 232 -28.13 -40.63 -2.29
N SER A 233 -26.94 -41.18 -2.57
CA SER A 233 -26.73 -42.07 -3.71
C SER A 233 -27.58 -43.34 -3.64
N LEU A 234 -27.67 -43.96 -2.45
CA LEU A 234 -28.52 -45.14 -2.23
C LEU A 234 -30.02 -44.82 -2.42
N VAL A 235 -30.48 -43.67 -1.93
CA VAL A 235 -31.88 -43.24 -2.12
C VAL A 235 -32.18 -43.01 -3.60
N LEU A 236 -31.27 -42.34 -4.32
CA LEU A 236 -31.42 -42.12 -5.76
C LEU A 236 -31.40 -43.42 -6.56
N SER A 237 -30.52 -44.37 -6.21
CA SER A 237 -30.48 -45.67 -6.90
C SER A 237 -31.74 -46.49 -6.63
N PHE A 238 -32.21 -46.52 -5.38
CA PHE A 238 -33.41 -47.27 -5.01
C PHE A 238 -34.66 -46.69 -5.70
N THR A 239 -34.82 -45.37 -5.68
CA THR A 239 -35.95 -44.70 -6.36
C THR A 239 -35.91 -44.91 -7.86
N ALA A 240 -34.74 -44.87 -8.50
CA ALA A 240 -34.59 -45.18 -9.92
C ALA A 240 -35.01 -46.62 -10.24
N VAL A 241 -34.60 -47.61 -9.43
CA VAL A 241 -35.01 -49.02 -9.59
C VAL A 241 -36.52 -49.18 -9.43
N CYS A 242 -37.13 -48.55 -8.42
CA CYS A 242 -38.58 -48.60 -8.22
C CYS A 242 -39.35 -48.00 -9.40
N VAL A 243 -38.89 -46.86 -9.94
CA VAL A 243 -39.48 -46.25 -11.13
C VAL A 243 -39.33 -47.16 -12.33
N TRP A 244 -38.15 -47.74 -12.55
CA TRP A 244 -37.92 -48.67 -13.65
C TRP A 244 -38.82 -49.90 -13.57
N LEU A 245 -38.94 -50.54 -12.39
CA LEU A 245 -39.83 -51.69 -12.19
C LEU A 245 -41.29 -51.35 -12.52
N ARG A 246 -41.81 -50.22 -12.00
CA ARG A 246 -43.18 -49.77 -12.31
C ARG A 246 -43.42 -49.53 -13.80
N VAL A 247 -42.46 -48.90 -14.48
CA VAL A 247 -42.55 -48.69 -15.93
C VAL A 247 -42.55 -50.02 -16.67
N THR A 248 -41.75 -50.98 -16.23
CA THR A 248 -41.66 -52.31 -16.87
C THR A 248 -42.95 -53.10 -16.71
N GLU A 249 -43.56 -53.08 -15.52
CA GLU A 249 -44.88 -53.69 -15.27
C GLU A 249 -45.97 -53.08 -16.16
N GLN A 250 -46.01 -51.74 -16.27
CA GLN A 250 -46.96 -51.06 -17.15
C GLN A 250 -46.79 -51.45 -18.62
N ARG A 251 -45.54 -51.62 -19.08
CA ARG A 251 -45.24 -52.06 -20.46
C ARG A 251 -45.68 -53.50 -20.71
N LEU A 252 -45.48 -54.40 -19.74
CA LEU A 252 -45.93 -55.78 -19.82
C LEU A 252 -47.46 -55.89 -19.82
N ALA A 253 -48.14 -55.14 -18.95
CA ALA A 253 -49.61 -55.08 -18.92
C ALA A 253 -50.19 -54.56 -20.24
N ALA A 254 -49.62 -53.49 -20.81
CA ALA A 254 -50.04 -52.97 -22.11
C ALA A 254 -49.77 -53.95 -23.27
N ALA A 255 -48.71 -54.75 -23.20
CA ALA A 255 -48.40 -55.77 -24.20
C ALA A 255 -49.37 -56.97 -24.13
N GLU A 256 -49.77 -57.40 -22.92
CA GLU A 256 -50.79 -58.44 -22.74
C GLU A 256 -52.16 -57.98 -23.25
N ASP A 257 -52.57 -56.75 -22.96
CA ASP A 257 -53.84 -56.20 -23.45
C ASP A 257 -53.83 -55.98 -24.96
N GLY A 258 -52.68 -55.58 -25.54
CA GLY A 258 -52.48 -55.50 -26.99
C GLY A 258 -52.65 -56.86 -27.68
N ASN A 259 -52.09 -57.93 -27.12
CA ASN A 259 -52.17 -59.28 -27.67
C ASN A 259 -53.62 -59.84 -27.64
N LYS A 260 -54.38 -59.56 -26.58
CA LYS A 260 -55.80 -59.96 -26.45
C LYS A 260 -56.69 -59.28 -27.48
N ASN A 261 -56.43 -58.01 -27.81
CA ASN A 261 -57.23 -57.27 -28.79
C ASN A 261 -56.94 -57.70 -30.24
N SER A 262 -55.72 -58.16 -30.57
CA SER A 262 -55.38 -58.72 -31.88
C SER A 262 -55.93 -60.13 -32.14
N GLN A 263 -56.49 -60.80 -31.12
CA GLN A 263 -57.15 -62.11 -31.25
C GLN A 263 -58.67 -62.03 -31.44
N LEU A 264 -59.25 -60.82 -31.42
CA LEU A 264 -60.64 -60.55 -31.81
C LEU A 264 -60.69 -59.87 -33.19
N MET A 265 -60.53 -60.65 -34.26
CA MET A 265 -60.99 -60.25 -35.59
C MET A 265 -61.84 -61.41 -36.13
N PRO A 266 -63.17 -61.29 -36.24
CA PRO A 266 -63.99 -62.34 -36.80
C PRO A 266 -63.85 -62.37 -38.32
N ASP A 267 -63.56 -63.55 -38.86
CA ASP A 267 -63.84 -63.91 -40.25
C ASP A 267 -65.37 -63.99 -40.44
N TYR A 268 -65.83 -63.29 -41.48
CA TYR A 268 -67.12 -63.36 -42.18
C TYR A 268 -68.42 -63.01 -41.43
#